data_AF-A0A4S2LWL3-F1
#
_entry.id   AF-A0A4S2LWL3-F1
#
_cell.length_a   1.000
_cell.length_b   1.000
_cell.length_c   1.000
_cell.angle_alpha   90.00
_cell.angle_beta   90.00
_cell.angle_gamma   90.00
#
_symmetry.space_group_name_H-M   'P 1'
#
loop_
_entity.id
_entity.type
_entity.pdbx_description
1 polymer ?
#
loop_
_entity_poly.entity_id
_entity_poly.type
_entity_poly.pdbx_seq_one_letter_code
_entity_poly.pdbx_strand_id
1 'polypeptide(L)'
;MPSSTPTGCLRRWSRSLIVGIFIQHLLTVYAGSWGYHYSGLHGSEGSQDLLISERLTVDDWEDVSEKLRDYLSSYDYSIICGANQLTSSDCQLALNTLAQKYFNLALKSKQMGGDSRVWREATTGSLYGALLVVDPDAGPVEMAALSKKIRDDCAASILGEPVNERLRYIRLHANPPSGAPESVKSHMLNQFVAESMGVYLCSEYRAAGEHRVAIFPNKMANHHFKRFGFKEHDCGGDLFEKCPIKWFLGRCLMSKLVTVEQCV
;
A
#
# COMPACT_ATOMS: atom_id res chain seq x y z
N MET A 1 -52.73 29.02 -37.66
CA MET A 1 -51.99 30.08 -36.93
C MET A 1 -52.99 30.84 -36.07
N PRO A 2 -52.63 31.36 -34.88
CA PRO A 2 -51.42 31.15 -34.06
C PRO A 2 -51.71 30.98 -32.53
N SER A 3 -50.75 30.41 -31.76
CA SER A 3 -49.98 31.01 -30.62
C SER A 3 -50.77 31.29 -29.31
N SER A 4 -50.29 31.05 -28.07
CA SER A 4 -48.93 31.03 -27.49
C SER A 4 -48.91 30.50 -26.03
N THR A 5 -47.78 29.89 -25.66
CA THR A 5 -47.02 29.75 -24.37
C THR A 5 -47.56 30.28 -23.02
N PRO A 6 -47.18 29.60 -21.90
CA PRO A 6 -45.94 29.94 -21.15
C PRO A 6 -45.08 28.71 -20.76
N THR A 7 -43.78 28.70 -21.11
CA THR A 7 -42.60 28.88 -20.23
C THR A 7 -42.54 28.08 -18.91
N GLY A 8 -41.58 27.15 -18.83
CA GLY A 8 -41.22 26.44 -17.59
C GLY A 8 -40.01 25.51 -17.72
N CYS A 9 -38.80 26.09 -17.78
CA CYS A 9 -37.47 25.54 -17.44
C CYS A 9 -37.21 24.01 -17.55
N LEU A 10 -36.46 23.62 -18.58
CA LEU A 10 -35.72 22.34 -18.66
C LEU A 10 -34.57 22.31 -17.63
N ARG A 11 -34.78 21.69 -16.46
CA ARG A 11 -33.67 21.19 -15.61
C ARG A 11 -33.25 19.81 -16.11
N ARG A 12 -32.36 19.80 -17.11
CA ARG A 12 -31.63 18.59 -17.51
C ARG A 12 -30.57 18.29 -16.44
N TRP A 13 -30.85 17.31 -15.59
CA TRP A 13 -29.89 16.82 -14.60
C TRP A 13 -28.71 16.14 -15.30
N SER A 14 -27.58 16.84 -15.37
CA SER A 14 -26.26 16.25 -15.61
C SER A 14 -25.77 15.54 -14.35
N ARG A 15 -26.30 14.33 -14.08
CA ARG A 15 -25.84 13.49 -12.95
C ARG A 15 -25.15 12.18 -13.34
N SER A 16 -24.86 11.95 -14.62
CA SER A 16 -24.31 10.65 -15.05
C SER A 16 -22.86 10.68 -15.54
N LEU A 17 -22.12 11.78 -15.43
CA LEU A 17 -20.75 11.86 -15.95
C LEU A 17 -19.63 11.77 -14.89
N ILE A 18 -19.91 12.04 -13.62
CA ILE A 18 -18.87 12.07 -12.56
C ILE A 18 -18.60 10.67 -11.97
N VAL A 19 -19.58 9.75 -12.06
CA VAL A 19 -19.42 8.37 -11.55
C VAL A 19 -18.56 7.52 -12.50
N GLY A 20 -18.51 7.85 -13.79
CA GLY A 20 -17.70 7.12 -14.77
C GLY A 20 -16.18 7.35 -14.66
N ILE A 21 -15.75 8.53 -14.19
CA ILE A 21 -14.33 8.89 -14.12
C ILE A 21 -13.65 8.28 -12.87
N PHE A 22 -14.40 8.13 -11.77
CA PHE A 22 -13.88 7.55 -10.53
C PHE A 22 -13.62 6.04 -10.61
N ILE A 23 -14.43 5.31 -11.40
CA ILE A 23 -14.22 3.87 -11.62
C ILE A 23 -13.01 3.63 -12.53
N GLN A 24 -12.72 4.54 -13.46
CA GLN A 24 -11.60 4.39 -14.37
C GLN A 24 -10.24 4.60 -13.68
N HIS A 25 -10.17 5.44 -12.63
CA HIS A 25 -8.95 5.62 -11.83
C HIS A 25 -8.68 4.48 -10.83
N LEU A 26 -9.72 3.78 -10.36
CA LEU A 26 -9.54 2.55 -9.59
C LEU A 26 -9.06 1.39 -10.47
N LEU A 27 -9.39 1.43 -11.77
CA LEU A 27 -8.92 0.44 -12.74
C LEU A 27 -7.53 0.77 -13.29
N THR A 28 -7.14 2.03 -13.53
CA THR A 28 -5.80 2.33 -14.06
C THR A 28 -4.64 2.12 -13.07
N VAL A 29 -4.91 1.98 -11.78
CA VAL A 29 -3.87 1.58 -10.80
C VAL A 29 -3.60 0.06 -10.83
N TYR A 30 -4.49 -0.77 -11.42
CA TYR A 30 -4.33 -2.24 -11.39
C TYR A 30 -4.78 -3.03 -12.64
N ALA A 31 -5.26 -2.39 -13.71
CA ALA A 31 -5.68 -3.04 -14.96
C ALA A 31 -4.51 -3.38 -15.92
N GLY A 32 -3.27 -3.42 -15.41
CA GLY A 32 -2.11 -3.91 -16.15
C GLY A 32 -1.83 -5.41 -15.99
N SER A 33 -2.60 -6.15 -15.19
CA SER A 33 -2.24 -7.52 -14.79
C SER A 33 -3.42 -8.48 -14.93
N TRP A 34 -3.88 -8.70 -16.16
CA TRP A 34 -4.75 -9.83 -16.47
C TRP A 34 -3.91 -11.12 -16.56
N GLY A 35 -4.16 -12.04 -15.61
CA GLY A 35 -3.94 -13.47 -15.78
C GLY A 35 -2.50 -13.94 -16.04
N TYR A 36 -1.59 -13.77 -15.07
CA TYR A 36 -0.31 -14.46 -15.10
C TYR A 36 -0.49 -15.92 -14.66
N HIS A 37 -0.42 -16.85 -15.62
CA HIS A 37 -0.16 -18.26 -15.34
C HIS A 37 1.30 -18.39 -14.89
N TYR A 38 1.52 -18.76 -13.62
CA TYR A 38 2.84 -18.93 -13.04
C TYR A 38 3.29 -20.38 -13.16
N SER A 39 4.35 -20.61 -13.94
CA SER A 39 5.14 -21.84 -13.90
C SER A 39 6.18 -21.69 -12.80
N GLY A 40 6.16 -22.60 -11.81
CA GLY A 40 7.17 -22.65 -10.76
C GLY A 40 8.55 -22.93 -11.35
N LEU A 41 9.53 -22.10 -11.00
CA LEU A 41 10.93 -22.33 -11.36
C LEU A 41 11.77 -22.54 -10.10
N HIS A 42 12.24 -23.77 -9.97
CA HIS A 42 13.43 -24.17 -9.23
C HIS A 42 14.66 -23.42 -9.79
N GLY A 43 15.68 -23.30 -8.94
CA GLY A 43 16.85 -22.45 -9.13
C GLY A 43 17.58 -22.57 -10.47
N SER A 44 18.11 -21.44 -10.91
CA SER A 44 19.12 -21.33 -11.95
C SER A 44 20.09 -20.23 -11.54
N GLU A 45 21.33 -20.64 -11.26
CA GLU A 45 22.49 -19.76 -11.11
C GLU A 45 22.74 -19.03 -12.44
N GLY A 46 22.67 -17.70 -12.45
CA GLY A 46 22.86 -16.87 -13.64
C GLY A 46 21.88 -15.70 -13.81
N SER A 47 20.98 -15.49 -12.85
CA SER A 47 20.07 -14.34 -12.87
C SER A 47 20.83 -13.06 -12.49
N GLN A 48 21.12 -12.18 -13.45
CA GLN A 48 21.48 -10.80 -13.13
C GLN A 48 20.29 -10.13 -12.43
N ASP A 49 20.55 -9.51 -11.28
CA ASP A 49 19.55 -8.69 -10.60
C ASP A 49 19.06 -7.59 -11.55
N LEU A 50 17.75 -7.54 -11.79
CA LEU A 50 17.14 -6.53 -12.64
C LEU A 50 16.91 -5.22 -11.90
N LEU A 51 16.86 -5.30 -10.57
CA LEU A 51 16.69 -4.16 -9.68
C LEU A 51 17.91 -4.01 -8.78
N ILE A 52 18.34 -2.78 -8.60
CA ILE A 52 19.34 -2.38 -7.61
C ILE A 52 18.57 -1.79 -6.42
N SER A 53 18.79 -2.36 -5.24
CA SER A 53 18.18 -1.86 -4.00
C SER A 53 19.14 -0.93 -3.28
N GLU A 54 18.70 0.30 -3.04
CA GLU A 54 19.48 1.33 -2.37
C GLU A 54 18.74 1.88 -1.15
N ARG A 55 19.49 2.53 -0.27
CA ARG A 55 18.90 3.24 0.87
C ARG A 55 18.15 4.47 0.36
N LEU A 56 16.97 4.73 0.93
CA LEU A 56 16.23 5.97 0.67
C LEU A 56 17.05 7.21 1.10
N THR A 57 17.09 8.20 0.22
CA THR A 57 17.75 9.50 0.40
C THR A 57 16.79 10.65 0.11
N VAL A 58 17.22 11.88 0.39
CA VAL A 58 16.42 13.08 0.07
C VAL A 58 16.20 13.26 -1.42
N ASP A 59 17.12 12.77 -2.25
CA ASP A 59 17.08 12.92 -3.71
C ASP A 59 15.99 12.06 -4.36
N ASP A 60 15.51 11.03 -3.65
CA ASP A 60 14.43 10.15 -4.12
C ASP A 60 13.03 10.80 -4.07
N TRP A 61 12.91 12.00 -3.51
CA TRP A 61 11.61 12.65 -3.30
C TRP A 61 10.81 12.83 -4.60
N GLU A 62 11.46 13.30 -5.67
CA GLU A 62 10.78 13.56 -6.94
C GLU A 62 10.13 12.29 -7.51
N ASP A 63 10.86 11.17 -7.49
CA ASP A 63 10.38 9.89 -7.99
C ASP A 63 9.30 9.25 -7.09
N VAL A 64 9.41 9.43 -5.77
CA VAL A 64 8.56 8.74 -4.77
C VAL A 64 7.28 9.49 -4.45
N SER A 65 7.30 10.83 -4.51
CA SER A 65 6.23 11.70 -3.98
C SER A 65 4.84 11.41 -4.54
N GLU A 66 4.73 11.20 -5.86
CA GLU A 66 3.45 10.89 -6.51
C GLU A 66 2.88 9.56 -6.01
N LYS A 67 3.70 8.50 -6.01
CA LYS A 67 3.27 7.16 -5.57
C LYS A 67 2.93 7.14 -4.09
N LEU A 68 3.65 7.92 -3.27
CA LEU A 68 3.32 8.10 -1.86
C LEU A 68 1.99 8.82 -1.67
N ARG A 69 1.70 9.88 -2.44
CA ARG A 69 0.39 10.55 -2.40
C ARG A 69 -0.76 9.61 -2.77
N ASP A 70 -0.58 8.80 -3.82
CA ASP A 70 -1.59 7.84 -4.26
C ASP A 70 -1.86 6.78 -3.20
N TYR A 71 -0.79 6.28 -2.56
CA TYR A 71 -0.89 5.39 -1.42
C TYR A 71 -1.66 6.04 -0.27
N LEU A 72 -1.27 7.24 0.16
CA LEU A 72 -1.91 7.92 1.30
C LEU A 72 -3.39 8.16 1.04
N SER A 73 -3.73 8.63 -0.17
CA SER A 73 -5.10 8.85 -0.62
C SER A 73 -5.95 7.57 -0.54
N SER A 74 -5.42 6.45 -1.03
CA SER A 74 -6.13 5.17 -1.12
C SER A 74 -6.08 4.30 0.16
N TYR A 75 -5.22 4.67 1.12
CA TYR A 75 -4.95 3.89 2.31
C TYR A 75 -5.25 4.69 3.58
N ASP A 76 -4.27 5.38 4.17
CA ASP A 76 -4.42 6.02 5.48
C ASP A 76 -5.50 7.12 5.49
N TYR A 77 -5.54 7.96 4.44
CA TYR A 77 -6.58 8.98 4.28
C TYR A 77 -7.96 8.35 4.07
N SER A 78 -8.05 7.26 3.32
CA SER A 78 -9.33 6.58 3.07
C SER A 78 -9.87 5.90 4.33
N ILE A 79 -9.00 5.32 5.17
CA ILE A 79 -9.37 4.72 6.45
C ILE A 79 -9.90 5.79 7.42
N ILE A 80 -9.19 6.92 7.54
CA ILE A 80 -9.48 7.92 8.56
C ILE A 80 -10.51 8.95 8.09
N CYS A 81 -10.32 9.52 6.91
CA CYS A 81 -11.12 10.64 6.42
C CYS A 81 -12.28 10.18 5.51
N GLY A 82 -12.23 8.96 4.95
CA GLY A 82 -13.17 8.48 3.93
C GLY A 82 -14.61 8.20 4.38
N ALA A 83 -14.91 8.30 5.69
CA ALA A 83 -16.20 7.92 6.27
C ALA A 83 -16.93 9.01 7.09
N ASN A 84 -16.61 10.30 6.92
CA ASN A 84 -17.24 11.45 7.60
C ASN A 84 -16.88 11.67 9.09
N GLN A 85 -15.63 11.47 9.50
CA GLN A 85 -15.12 12.00 10.78
C GLN A 85 -13.91 12.90 10.54
N LEU A 86 -14.16 14.11 10.03
CA LEU A 86 -13.17 15.16 9.74
C LEU A 86 -12.65 15.84 11.02
N THR A 87 -12.13 15.07 11.97
CA THR A 87 -11.60 15.63 13.23
C THR A 87 -10.09 15.77 13.25
N SER A 88 -9.36 15.04 12.41
CA SER A 88 -7.89 15.14 12.34
C SER A 88 -7.45 16.32 11.46
N SER A 89 -6.46 17.08 11.93
CA SER A 89 -5.81 18.14 11.13
C SER A 89 -5.19 17.59 9.85
N ASP A 90 -4.74 16.34 9.84
CA ASP A 90 -4.18 15.71 8.65
C ASP A 90 -5.25 15.45 7.57
N CYS A 91 -6.54 15.35 7.92
CA CYS A 91 -7.63 15.33 6.93
C CYS A 91 -7.84 16.69 6.24
N GLN A 92 -7.33 17.79 6.82
CA GLN A 92 -7.38 19.13 6.24
C GLN A 92 -6.10 19.48 5.46
N LEU A 93 -5.00 18.77 5.71
CA LEU A 93 -3.75 18.97 4.99
C LEU A 93 -3.87 18.52 3.54
N ALA A 94 -3.21 19.26 2.65
CA ALA A 94 -3.03 18.81 1.28
C ALA A 94 -2.21 17.50 1.26
N LEU A 95 -2.63 16.52 0.45
CA LEU A 95 -1.96 15.22 0.32
C LEU A 95 -0.46 15.33 0.02
N ASN A 96 -0.04 16.37 -0.72
CA ASN A 96 1.39 16.62 -0.98
C ASN A 96 2.18 16.97 0.29
N THR A 97 1.60 17.80 1.17
CA THR A 97 2.22 18.15 2.45
C THR A 97 2.29 16.93 3.36
N LEU A 98 1.23 16.12 3.38
CA LEU A 98 1.20 14.88 4.14
C LEU A 98 2.25 13.87 3.63
N ALA A 99 2.34 13.67 2.31
CA ALA A 99 3.36 12.82 1.69
C ALA A 99 4.77 13.26 2.08
N GLN A 100 5.07 14.56 2.06
CA GLN A 100 6.37 15.08 2.48
C GLN A 100 6.67 14.74 3.95
N LYS A 101 5.69 14.86 4.84
CA LYS A 101 5.87 14.49 6.25
C LYS A 101 6.20 13.00 6.42
N TYR A 102 5.46 12.11 5.73
CA TYR A 102 5.72 10.67 5.76
C TYR A 102 7.13 10.34 5.22
N PHE A 103 7.51 10.95 4.10
CA PHE A 103 8.85 10.75 3.52
C PHE A 103 9.96 11.21 4.46
N ASN A 104 9.80 12.38 5.09
CA ASN A 104 10.76 12.89 6.05
C ASN A 104 10.90 12.01 7.30
N LEU A 105 9.82 11.35 7.74
CA LEU A 105 9.90 10.34 8.81
C LEU A 105 10.62 9.08 8.33
N ALA A 106 10.34 8.62 7.11
CA ALA A 106 10.98 7.45 6.52
C ALA A 106 12.51 7.58 6.40
N LEU A 107 13.02 8.80 6.15
CA LEU A 107 14.46 9.11 6.12
C LEU A 107 15.12 9.02 7.51
N LYS A 108 14.35 9.25 8.58
CA LYS A 108 14.83 9.26 9.97
C LYS A 108 14.73 7.90 10.65
N SER A 109 13.94 6.98 10.14
CA SER A 109 13.84 5.60 10.64
C SER A 109 15.17 4.88 10.44
N LYS A 110 16.08 5.03 11.40
CA LYS A 110 17.39 4.35 11.43
C LYS A 110 17.57 3.50 12.69
N GLN A 111 16.84 3.81 13.77
CA GLN A 111 17.15 3.28 15.10
C GLN A 111 16.24 2.15 15.58
N MET A 112 15.02 1.96 15.02
CA MET A 112 14.06 1.00 15.58
C MET A 112 13.62 -0.14 14.66
N GLY A 113 13.87 -0.11 13.34
CA GLY A 113 13.57 -1.25 12.49
C GLY A 113 13.93 -1.07 11.04
N GLY A 114 15.22 -0.89 10.76
CA GLY A 114 15.75 -0.93 9.39
C GLY A 114 15.55 0.35 8.57
N ASP A 115 16.42 0.51 7.57
CA ASP A 115 16.41 1.65 6.66
C ASP A 115 15.30 1.51 5.61
N SER A 116 14.58 2.60 5.34
CA SER A 116 13.77 2.72 4.12
C SER A 116 14.62 2.54 2.87
N ARG A 117 14.04 1.96 1.81
CA ARG A 117 14.76 1.60 0.58
C ARG A 117 14.00 1.94 -0.68
N VAL A 118 14.76 2.12 -1.76
CA VAL A 118 14.27 2.23 -3.14
C VAL A 118 14.85 1.11 -3.98
N TRP A 119 14.10 0.71 -5.00
CA TRP A 119 14.52 -0.26 -6.00
C TRP A 119 14.48 0.44 -7.35
N ARG A 120 15.62 0.45 -8.03
CA ARG A 120 15.79 1.09 -9.34
C ARG A 120 16.15 0.04 -10.37
N GLU A 121 15.66 0.21 -11.60
CA GLU A 121 16.05 -0.66 -12.70
C GLU A 121 17.56 -0.53 -12.95
N ALA A 122 18.26 -1.67 -13.01
CA ALA A 122 19.73 -1.69 -13.04
C ALA A 122 20.35 -0.98 -14.26
N THR A 123 19.61 -0.94 -15.38
CA THR A 123 20.09 -0.37 -16.65
C THR A 123 19.78 1.12 -16.80
N THR A 124 18.65 1.59 -16.27
CA THR A 124 18.17 2.96 -16.48
C THR A 124 18.25 3.83 -15.24
N GLY A 125 18.38 3.24 -14.05
CA GLY A 125 18.26 3.95 -12.77
C GLY A 125 16.84 4.42 -12.44
N SER A 126 15.85 4.10 -13.29
CA SER A 126 14.46 4.51 -13.07
C SER A 126 13.87 3.84 -11.84
N LEU A 127 13.07 4.56 -11.06
CA LEU A 127 12.38 4.00 -9.90
C LEU A 127 11.44 2.87 -10.34
N TYR A 128 11.63 1.68 -9.76
CA TYR A 128 10.70 0.56 -9.86
C TYR A 128 9.80 0.43 -8.63
N GLY A 129 10.31 0.76 -7.44
CA GLY A 129 9.52 0.70 -6.22
C GLY A 129 10.25 1.26 -5.01
N ALA A 130 9.52 1.43 -3.92
CA ALA A 130 10.07 1.88 -2.65
C ALA A 130 9.39 1.17 -1.48
N LEU A 131 10.11 1.06 -0.37
CA LEU A 131 9.58 0.65 0.92
C LEU A 131 9.95 1.74 1.92
N LEU A 132 8.95 2.51 2.34
CA LEU A 132 9.11 3.47 3.41
C LEU A 132 8.77 2.79 4.73
N VAL A 133 9.73 2.78 5.64
CA VAL A 133 9.56 2.34 7.02
C VAL A 133 9.36 3.59 7.86
N VAL A 134 8.15 3.75 8.39
CA VAL A 134 7.74 4.93 9.15
C VAL A 134 7.43 4.50 10.57
N ASP A 135 8.12 5.07 11.56
CA ASP A 135 7.70 4.92 12.94
C ASP A 135 6.46 5.79 13.18
N PRO A 136 5.28 5.19 13.43
CA PRO A 136 4.02 5.91 13.61
C PRO A 136 4.02 6.80 14.86
N ASP A 137 4.87 6.50 15.85
CA ASP A 137 4.91 7.20 17.13
C ASP A 137 5.99 8.30 17.18
N ALA A 138 6.89 8.34 16.18
CA ALA A 138 8.06 9.23 16.17
C ALA A 138 7.83 10.64 15.59
N GLY A 139 6.60 11.02 15.23
CA GLY A 139 6.41 12.20 14.38
C GLY A 139 5.07 12.93 14.46
N PRO A 140 4.97 14.09 13.79
CA PRO A 140 3.79 14.96 13.79
C PRO A 140 2.72 14.49 12.78
N VAL A 141 2.64 13.18 12.54
CA VAL A 141 1.75 12.55 11.58
C VAL A 141 0.79 11.66 12.35
N GLU A 142 -0.21 12.29 12.93
CA GLU A 142 -1.25 11.62 13.72
C GLU A 142 -1.99 10.58 12.88
N MET A 143 -2.11 10.83 11.57
CA MET A 143 -2.75 9.92 10.63
C MET A 143 -2.09 8.53 10.59
N ALA A 144 -0.76 8.43 10.70
CA ALA A 144 -0.06 7.15 10.66
C ALA A 144 -0.41 6.29 11.90
N ALA A 145 -0.37 6.91 13.08
CA ALA A 145 -0.70 6.27 14.35
C ALA A 145 -2.19 5.89 14.43
N LEU A 146 -3.10 6.77 14.03
CA LEU A 146 -4.53 6.49 14.06
C LEU A 146 -4.92 5.38 13.06
N SER A 147 -4.33 5.40 11.86
CA SER A 147 -4.60 4.41 10.82
C SER A 147 -4.11 3.03 11.25
N LYS A 148 -2.93 2.99 11.90
CA LYS A 148 -2.41 1.79 12.56
C LYS A 148 -3.35 1.29 13.65
N LYS A 149 -3.73 2.15 14.60
CA LYS A 149 -4.62 1.77 15.70
C LYS A 149 -5.91 1.14 15.20
N ILE A 150 -6.57 1.75 14.22
CA ILE A 150 -7.81 1.23 13.63
C ILE A 150 -7.61 -0.19 13.05
N ARG A 151 -6.50 -0.43 12.37
CA ARG A 151 -6.18 -1.74 11.79
C ARG A 151 -5.84 -2.77 12.85
N ASP A 152 -5.06 -2.38 13.85
CA ASP A 152 -4.67 -3.25 14.97
C ASP A 152 -5.89 -3.64 15.81
N ASP A 153 -6.77 -2.68 16.16
CA ASP A 153 -8.02 -2.92 16.87
C ASP A 153 -8.93 -3.87 16.06
N CYS A 154 -9.03 -3.66 14.75
CA CYS A 154 -9.76 -4.55 13.85
C CYS A 154 -9.19 -5.97 13.87
N ALA A 155 -7.88 -6.12 13.66
CA ALA A 155 -7.23 -7.42 13.61
C ALA A 155 -7.28 -8.15 14.95
N ALA A 156 -7.09 -7.44 16.07
CA ALA A 156 -7.17 -8.00 17.41
C ALA A 156 -8.57 -8.50 17.74
N SER A 157 -9.62 -7.81 17.30
CA SER A 157 -11.00 -8.27 17.50
C SER A 157 -11.32 -9.58 16.78
N ILE A 158 -10.62 -9.86 15.67
CA ILE A 158 -10.80 -11.09 14.87
C ILE A 158 -9.90 -12.21 15.35
N LEU A 159 -8.65 -11.89 15.68
CA LEU A 159 -7.63 -12.90 16.04
C LEU A 159 -7.62 -13.23 17.53
N GLY A 160 -8.26 -12.42 18.37
CA GLY A 160 -8.36 -12.66 19.82
C GLY A 160 -7.07 -12.39 20.60
N GLU A 161 -6.02 -11.89 19.92
CA GLU A 161 -4.74 -11.55 20.53
C GLU A 161 -4.19 -10.25 19.93
N PRO A 162 -3.33 -9.52 20.66
CA PRO A 162 -2.68 -8.32 20.12
C PRO A 162 -1.83 -8.66 18.89
N VAL A 163 -2.14 -7.99 17.79
CA VAL A 163 -1.50 -8.19 16.48
C VAL A 163 -1.16 -6.83 15.93
N ASN A 164 0.11 -6.46 16.04
CA ASN A 164 0.52 -5.08 15.80
C ASN A 164 1.72 -5.11 14.87
N GLU A 165 1.62 -4.44 13.73
CA GLU A 165 2.84 -3.89 13.12
C GLU A 165 3.37 -2.84 14.11
N ARG A 166 4.67 -2.82 14.42
CA ARG A 166 5.25 -1.76 15.26
C ARG A 166 5.57 -0.54 14.43
N LEU A 167 6.15 -0.77 13.26
CA LEU A 167 6.42 0.24 12.28
C LEU A 167 5.38 0.18 11.16
N ARG A 168 5.21 1.28 10.45
CA ARG A 168 4.36 1.35 9.26
C ARG A 168 5.21 1.08 8.02
N TYR A 169 4.81 0.07 7.25
CA TYR A 169 5.48 -0.32 6.01
C TYR A 169 4.66 0.10 4.80
N ILE A 170 5.17 1.08 4.07
CA ILE A 170 4.52 1.62 2.88
C ILE A 170 5.30 1.13 1.67
N ARG A 171 4.77 0.08 1.03
CA ARG A 171 5.30 -0.45 -0.22
C ARG A 171 4.68 0.30 -1.39
N LEU A 172 5.51 0.99 -2.15
CA LEU A 172 5.15 1.75 -3.35
C LEU A 172 5.71 1.02 -4.56
N HIS A 173 4.88 0.88 -5.60
CA HIS A 173 5.27 0.21 -6.84
C HIS A 173 5.12 1.19 -8.00
N ALA A 174 6.17 1.31 -8.80
CA ALA A 174 6.12 1.93 -10.11
C ALA A 174 5.93 0.82 -11.15
N ASN A 175 5.13 1.11 -12.18
CA ASN A 175 4.90 0.14 -13.24
C ASN A 175 6.24 -0.19 -13.93
N PRO A 176 6.47 -1.46 -14.32
CA PRO A 176 7.64 -1.81 -15.12
C PRO A 176 7.66 -1.03 -16.44
N PRO A 177 8.82 -0.93 -17.12
CA PRO A 177 8.90 -0.32 -18.44
C PRO A 177 7.88 -0.92 -19.40
N SER A 178 7.13 -0.07 -20.11
CA SER A 178 5.99 -0.49 -20.94
C SER A 178 6.37 -1.50 -22.03
N GLY A 179 7.60 -1.39 -22.56
CA GLY A 179 8.16 -2.28 -23.58
C GLY A 179 8.91 -3.51 -23.05
N ALA A 180 9.03 -3.70 -21.73
CA ALA A 180 9.73 -4.86 -21.19
C ALA A 180 8.99 -6.17 -21.50
N PRO A 181 9.69 -7.28 -21.81
CA PRO A 181 9.07 -8.60 -21.93
C PRO A 181 8.36 -9.02 -20.64
N GLU A 182 7.26 -9.77 -20.72
CA GLU A 182 6.50 -10.20 -19.54
C GLU A 182 7.32 -11.04 -18.56
N SER A 183 8.28 -11.83 -19.06
CA SER A 183 9.23 -12.56 -18.21
C SER A 183 10.10 -11.62 -17.36
N VAL A 184 10.55 -10.50 -17.95
CA VAL A 184 11.33 -9.45 -17.26
C VAL A 184 10.46 -8.74 -16.23
N LYS A 185 9.24 -8.34 -16.60
CA LYS A 185 8.29 -7.70 -15.67
C LYS A 185 7.99 -8.59 -14.46
N SER A 186 7.74 -9.88 -14.71
CA SER A 186 7.51 -10.88 -13.66
C SER A 186 8.73 -11.07 -12.76
N HIS A 187 9.94 -11.09 -13.35
CA HIS A 187 11.17 -11.20 -12.58
C HIS A 187 11.42 -9.98 -11.69
N MET A 188 11.28 -8.76 -12.22
CA MET A 188 11.38 -7.52 -11.43
C MET A 188 10.37 -7.50 -10.28
N LEU A 189 9.12 -7.92 -10.54
CA LEU A 189 8.08 -7.96 -9.50
C LEU A 189 8.43 -8.97 -8.42
N ASN A 190 8.88 -10.17 -8.80
CA ASN A 190 9.29 -11.20 -7.85
C ASN A 190 10.47 -10.75 -7.00
N GLN A 191 11.49 -10.14 -7.62
CA GLN A 191 12.66 -9.60 -6.93
C GLN A 191 12.22 -8.52 -5.91
N PHE A 192 11.49 -7.49 -6.36
CA PHE A 192 11.02 -6.41 -5.50
C PHE A 192 10.16 -6.91 -4.34
N VAL A 193 9.20 -7.80 -4.61
CA VAL A 193 8.31 -8.32 -3.57
C VAL A 193 9.10 -9.17 -2.57
N ALA A 194 10.03 -10.01 -3.02
CA ALA A 194 10.85 -10.83 -2.12
C ALA A 194 11.76 -9.98 -1.23
N GLU A 195 12.52 -9.06 -1.82
CA GLU A 195 13.45 -8.21 -1.09
C GLU A 195 12.73 -7.27 -0.13
N SER A 196 11.66 -6.58 -0.58
CA SER A 196 10.90 -5.69 0.29
C SER A 196 10.15 -6.44 1.39
N MET A 197 9.79 -7.71 1.19
CA MET A 197 9.24 -8.55 2.26
C MET A 197 10.30 -8.93 3.28
N GLY A 198 11.51 -9.29 2.83
CA GLY A 198 12.65 -9.56 3.71
C GLY A 198 12.97 -8.34 4.59
N VAL A 199 13.02 -7.15 4.00
CA VAL A 199 13.21 -5.90 4.75
C VAL A 199 12.09 -5.71 5.77
N TYR A 200 10.82 -5.85 5.38
CA TYR A 200 9.68 -5.70 6.30
C TYR A 200 9.77 -6.65 7.50
N LEU A 201 9.83 -7.96 7.26
CA LEU A 201 9.79 -8.95 8.35
C LEU A 201 10.96 -8.79 9.31
N CYS A 202 12.15 -8.44 8.79
CA CYS A 202 13.32 -8.24 9.63
C CYS A 202 13.38 -6.93 10.35
N SER A 203 12.78 -5.91 9.77
CA SER A 203 12.56 -4.65 10.45
C SER A 203 11.65 -4.83 11.66
N GLU A 204 10.54 -5.56 11.50
CA GLU A 204 9.62 -5.87 12.59
C GLU A 204 10.27 -6.75 13.66
N TYR A 205 10.97 -7.82 13.25
CA TYR A 205 11.67 -8.68 14.20
C TYR A 205 12.71 -7.90 15.03
N ARG A 206 13.50 -7.02 14.39
CA ARG A 206 14.47 -6.17 15.11
C ARG A 206 13.79 -5.17 16.05
N ALA A 207 12.60 -4.70 15.69
CA ALA A 207 11.83 -3.75 16.50
C ALA A 207 11.24 -4.39 17.77
N ALA A 208 10.79 -5.65 17.70
CA ALA A 208 9.97 -6.24 18.77
C ALA A 208 10.20 -7.72 19.07
N GLY A 209 11.14 -8.39 18.41
CA GLY A 209 11.35 -9.83 18.55
C GLY A 209 10.22 -10.65 17.91
N GLU A 210 9.98 -11.85 18.44
CA GLU A 210 8.94 -12.74 17.92
C GLU A 210 7.55 -12.25 18.27
N HIS A 211 6.72 -12.00 17.25
CA HIS A 211 5.35 -11.56 17.43
C HIS A 211 4.53 -11.80 16.18
N ARG A 212 3.20 -11.73 16.30
CA ARG A 212 2.30 -11.85 15.16
C ARG A 212 2.07 -10.48 14.53
N VAL A 213 2.32 -10.38 13.23
CA VAL A 213 1.95 -9.22 12.41
C VAL A 213 0.65 -9.52 11.66
N ALA A 214 -0.19 -8.49 11.56
CA ALA A 214 -1.43 -8.51 10.79
C ALA A 214 -1.39 -7.45 9.69
N ILE A 215 -1.87 -7.81 8.51
CA ILE A 215 -1.90 -6.95 7.33
C ILE A 215 -3.27 -7.03 6.65
N PHE A 216 -3.58 -5.99 5.87
CA PHE A 216 -4.83 -5.88 5.12
C PHE A 216 -4.59 -5.67 3.62
N PRO A 217 -4.06 -6.68 2.90
CA PRO A 217 -3.89 -6.58 1.45
C PRO A 217 -5.23 -6.45 0.74
N ASN A 218 -5.21 -5.78 -0.42
CA ASN A 218 -6.28 -5.88 -1.39
C ASN A 218 -6.32 -7.31 -1.94
N LYS A 219 -7.50 -7.85 -2.26
CA LYS A 219 -7.70 -9.22 -2.75
C LYS A 219 -6.74 -9.63 -3.85
N MET A 220 -6.41 -8.73 -4.78
CA MET A 220 -5.46 -9.01 -5.86
C MET A 220 -4.05 -9.31 -5.35
N ALA A 221 -3.63 -8.72 -4.23
CA ALA A 221 -2.30 -8.89 -3.65
C ALA A 221 -2.21 -10.09 -2.69
N ASN A 222 -3.32 -10.71 -2.28
CA ASN A 222 -3.31 -11.80 -1.29
C ASN A 222 -2.37 -12.94 -1.66
N HIS A 223 -2.35 -13.32 -2.94
CA HIS A 223 -1.53 -14.43 -3.43
C HIS A 223 -0.03 -14.21 -3.17
N HIS A 224 0.45 -12.96 -3.26
CA HIS A 224 1.83 -12.62 -2.91
C HIS A 224 2.09 -12.90 -1.43
N PHE A 225 1.23 -12.43 -0.53
CA PHE A 225 1.44 -12.61 0.91
C PHE A 225 1.28 -14.08 1.36
N LYS A 226 0.37 -14.86 0.74
CA LYS A 226 0.23 -16.29 1.00
C LYS A 226 1.56 -17.04 0.73
N ARG A 227 2.28 -16.67 -0.33
CA ARG A 227 3.60 -17.26 -0.64
C ARG A 227 4.65 -17.00 0.45
N PHE A 228 4.54 -15.88 1.17
CA PHE A 228 5.42 -15.58 2.31
C PHE A 228 4.89 -16.12 3.64
N GLY A 229 3.89 -17.02 3.63
CA GLY A 229 3.41 -17.70 4.83
C GLY A 229 2.36 -16.92 5.62
N PHE A 230 1.80 -15.85 5.07
CA PHE A 230 0.64 -15.20 5.69
C PHE A 230 -0.61 -16.07 5.52
N LYS A 231 -1.34 -16.26 6.62
CA LYS A 231 -2.62 -16.96 6.65
C LYS A 231 -3.76 -15.96 6.53
N GLU A 232 -4.73 -16.25 5.67
CA GLU A 232 -5.95 -15.46 5.49
C GLU A 232 -6.98 -15.84 6.56
N HIS A 233 -7.72 -14.86 7.07
CA HIS A 233 -8.73 -15.04 8.12
C HIS A 233 -10.12 -14.62 7.63
N ASP A 234 -10.36 -13.32 7.53
CA ASP A 234 -11.64 -12.75 7.07
C ASP A 234 -11.43 -11.86 5.84
N CYS A 235 -12.43 -11.80 4.96
CA CYS A 235 -12.37 -11.04 3.71
C CYS A 235 -13.66 -10.29 3.41
N GLY A 236 -13.54 -9.09 2.85
CA GLY A 236 -14.67 -8.35 2.27
C GLY A 236 -15.82 -8.11 3.23
N GLY A 237 -16.97 -8.74 2.97
CA GLY A 237 -18.19 -8.58 3.80
C GLY A 237 -17.96 -9.01 5.25
N ASP A 238 -17.43 -10.21 5.45
CA ASP A 238 -17.17 -10.77 6.79
C ASP A 238 -16.21 -9.87 7.60
N LEU A 239 -15.20 -9.32 6.92
CA LEU A 239 -14.27 -8.38 7.54
C LEU A 239 -14.95 -7.05 7.87
N PHE A 240 -15.82 -6.54 6.99
CA PHE A 240 -16.55 -5.30 7.21
C PHE A 240 -17.61 -5.40 8.33
N GLU A 241 -18.24 -6.55 8.50
CA GLU A 241 -19.17 -6.79 9.61
C GLU A 241 -18.50 -6.63 10.98
N LYS A 242 -17.23 -7.06 11.09
CA LYS A 242 -16.43 -6.94 12.32
C LYS A 242 -15.74 -5.58 12.43
N CYS A 243 -15.34 -5.01 11.29
CA CYS A 243 -14.63 -3.74 11.20
C CYS A 243 -15.36 -2.79 10.25
N PRO A 244 -16.33 -1.98 10.73
CA PRO A 244 -17.30 -1.26 9.89
C PRO A 244 -16.75 0.00 9.23
N ILE A 245 -15.56 -0.10 8.63
CA ILE A 245 -14.94 0.93 7.80
C ILE A 245 -14.95 0.42 6.35
N LYS A 246 -15.60 1.18 5.46
CA LYS A 246 -15.80 0.78 4.05
C LYS A 246 -14.52 0.36 3.34
N TRP A 247 -13.39 0.92 3.75
CA TRP A 247 -12.07 0.58 3.23
C TRP A 247 -11.72 -0.91 3.33
N PHE A 248 -12.24 -1.62 4.36
CA PHE A 248 -12.00 -3.06 4.54
C PHE A 248 -12.77 -3.95 3.55
N LEU A 249 -13.83 -3.47 2.89
CA LEU A 249 -14.66 -4.27 1.96
C LEU A 249 -13.87 -4.85 0.77
N GLY A 250 -12.80 -4.18 0.36
CA GLY A 250 -11.93 -4.63 -0.74
C GLY A 250 -10.79 -5.54 -0.31
N ARG A 251 -10.71 -5.93 0.96
CA ARG A 251 -9.48 -6.45 1.57
C ARG A 251 -9.72 -7.74 2.36
N CYS A 252 -8.62 -8.38 2.70
CA CYS A 252 -8.61 -9.51 3.61
C CYS A 252 -7.67 -9.23 4.76
N LEU A 253 -8.04 -9.65 5.97
CA LEU A 253 -7.12 -9.76 7.08
C LEU A 253 -6.24 -10.99 6.84
N MET A 254 -4.93 -10.76 6.85
CA MET A 254 -3.95 -11.84 6.86
C MET A 254 -2.96 -11.65 8.01
N SER A 255 -2.46 -12.75 8.58
CA SER A 255 -1.45 -12.66 9.64
C SER A 255 -0.35 -13.71 9.52
N LYS A 256 0.80 -13.40 10.12
CA LYS A 256 1.98 -14.26 10.16
C LYS A 256 2.70 -14.09 11.49
N LEU A 257 3.26 -15.18 12.02
CA LEU A 257 4.23 -15.11 13.11
C LEU A 257 5.60 -14.72 12.54
N VAL A 258 6.14 -13.60 13.01
CA VAL A 258 7.48 -13.13 12.68
C VAL A 258 8.45 -13.77 13.66
N THR A 259 9.51 -14.38 13.13
CA THR A 259 10.52 -15.13 13.91
C THR A 259 11.92 -14.78 13.42
N VAL A 260 12.94 -15.10 14.22
CA VAL A 260 14.35 -14.80 13.90
C VAL A 260 14.80 -15.42 12.58
N GLU A 261 14.30 -16.61 12.25
CA GLU A 261 14.66 -17.40 11.07
C GLU A 261 14.42 -16.67 9.75
N GLN A 262 13.59 -15.62 9.77
CA GLN A 262 13.26 -14.82 8.59
C GLN A 262 14.37 -13.80 8.27
N CYS A 263 15.37 -13.68 9.14
CA CYS A 263 16.39 -12.63 9.15
C CYS A 263 17.82 -13.14 9.26
N VAL A 264 17.99 -14.45 9.17
CA VAL A 264 19.27 -15.17 9.17
C VAL A 264 19.60 -15.59 7.75
#